data_AF-U1QMR7-F1
#
_entry.id   AF-U1QMR7-F1
#
_cell.length_a   1.000
_cell.length_b   1.000
_cell.length_c   1.000
_cell.angle_alpha   90.00
_cell.angle_beta   90.00
_cell.angle_gamma   90.00
#
_symmetry.space_group_name_H-M   'P 1'
#
loop_
_entity.id
_entity.type
_entity.pdbx_description
1 polymer ?
#
loop_
_entity_poly.entity_id
_entity_poly.type
_entity_poly.pdbx_seq_one_letter_code
_entity_poly.pdbx_strand_id
1 'polypeptide(L)' 'MLPSTLFQFELALVGFVLSVLTFVVQIALVFWTYNDATDNSSHPAILWAIVVLFAPFAGVVIYLLFGRDQR' A
#
# COMPACT_ATOMS: atom_id res chain seq x y z
N MET A 1 5.01 24.89 -31.39
CA MET A 1 5.36 23.59 -30.79
C MET A 1 5.68 23.65 -29.29
N LEU A 2 6.03 24.82 -28.72
CA LEU A 2 6.31 24.98 -27.28
C LEU A 2 5.13 24.72 -26.30
N PRO A 3 3.86 25.10 -26.59
CA PRO A 3 2.77 24.97 -25.61
C PRO A 3 2.43 23.54 -25.20
N SER A 4 2.55 22.58 -26.11
CA SER A 4 2.24 21.17 -25.84
C SER A 4 3.27 20.50 -24.95
N THR A 5 4.53 20.96 -24.98
CA THR A 5 5.61 20.39 -24.16
C THR A 5 5.54 20.81 -22.69
N LEU A 6 5.10 22.04 -22.42
CA LEU A 6 4.84 22.52 -21.05
C LEU A 6 3.68 21.76 -20.41
N PHE A 7 2.58 21.56 -21.16
CA PHE A 7 1.44 20.77 -20.70
C PHE A 7 1.81 19.30 -20.38
N GLN A 8 2.68 18.69 -21.19
CA GLN A 8 3.19 17.34 -20.92
C GLN A 8 4.04 17.28 -19.64
N PHE A 9 4.86 18.29 -19.38
CA PHE A 9 5.67 18.37 -18.16
C PHE A 9 4.80 18.53 -16.91
N GLU A 10 3.79 19.39 -16.96
CA GLU A 10 2.82 19.57 -15.87
C GLU A 10 2.09 18.26 -15.54
N LEU A 11 1.63 17.55 -16.57
CA LEU A 11 0.95 16.26 -16.40
C LEU A 11 1.89 15.19 -15.82
N ALA A 12 3.15 15.16 -16.27
CA ALA A 12 4.17 14.26 -15.75
C ALA A 12 4.48 14.55 -14.28
N LEU A 13 4.57 15.82 -13.88
CA LEU A 13 4.79 16.22 -12.50
C LEU A 13 3.64 15.77 -11.60
N VAL A 14 2.40 15.99 -12.03
CA VAL A 14 1.21 15.52 -11.30
C VAL A 14 1.21 14.01 -11.17
N GLY A 15 1.47 13.29 -12.26
CA GLY A 15 1.60 11.83 -12.25
C GLY A 15 2.66 11.34 -11.28
N PHE A 16 3.84 11.98 -11.28
CA PHE A 16 4.94 11.63 -10.38
C PHE A 16 4.55 11.82 -8.91
N VAL A 17 3.95 12.96 -8.55
CA VAL A 17 3.50 13.22 -7.18
C VAL A 17 2.48 12.18 -6.73
N LEU A 18 1.49 11.84 -7.59
CA LEU A 18 0.51 10.81 -7.29
C LEU A 18 1.13 9.42 -7.12
N SER A 19 2.12 9.07 -7.94
CA SER A 19 2.85 7.80 -7.82
C SER A 19 3.63 7.73 -6.50
N VAL A 20 4.30 8.81 -6.10
CA VAL A 20 5.01 8.87 -4.80
C VAL A 20 4.04 8.76 -3.63
N LEU A 21 2.93 9.47 -3.65
CA LEU A 21 1.90 9.39 -2.60
C LEU A 21 1.32 7.98 -2.49
N THR A 22 1.00 7.36 -3.62
CA THR A 22 0.48 5.99 -3.67
C THR A 22 1.51 5.00 -3.14
N PHE A 23 2.79 5.17 -3.47
CA PHE A 23 3.88 4.35 -2.95
C PHE A 23 4.03 4.48 -1.43
N VAL A 24 3.98 5.71 -0.89
CA VAL A 24 4.03 5.94 0.57
C VAL A 24 2.86 5.26 1.27
N VAL A 25 1.64 5.37 0.73
CA VAL A 25 0.46 4.68 1.27
C VAL A 25 0.65 3.17 1.24
N GLN A 26 1.17 2.61 0.15
CA GLN A 26 1.42 1.17 0.04
C GLN A 26 2.42 0.68 1.10
N ILE A 27 3.53 1.40 1.31
CA ILE A 27 4.51 1.07 2.36
C ILE A 27 3.89 1.19 3.75
N ALA A 28 3.10 2.23 3.99
CA ALA A 28 2.42 2.44 5.26
C ALA A 28 1.46 1.29 5.59
N LEU A 29 0.69 0.80 4.59
CA LEU A 29 -0.20 -0.35 4.76
C LEU A 29 0.57 -1.62 5.08
N VAL A 30 1.67 -1.90 4.38
CA VAL A 30 2.52 -3.08 4.65
C VAL A 30 3.06 -3.05 6.07
N PHE A 31 3.62 -1.91 6.49
CA PHE A 31 4.18 -1.74 7.82
C PHE A 31 3.10 -1.85 8.91
N TRP A 32 1.96 -1.21 8.71
CA TRP A 32 0.82 -1.30 9.62
C TRP A 32 0.34 -2.74 9.77
N THR A 33 0.13 -3.46 8.66
CA THR A 33 -0.33 -4.85 8.70
C THR A 33 0.68 -5.77 9.37
N TYR A 34 1.99 -5.59 9.13
CA TYR A 34 3.01 -6.37 9.81
C TYR A 34 2.96 -6.18 11.33
N ASN A 35 2.91 -4.92 11.79
CA ASN A 35 2.89 -4.62 13.22
C ASN A 35 1.59 -5.11 13.87
N ASP A 36 0.43 -4.84 13.25
CA ASP A 36 -0.86 -5.30 13.80
C ASP A 36 -0.92 -6.84 13.83
N ALA A 37 -0.43 -7.52 12.80
CA ALA A 37 -0.45 -8.99 12.74
C ALA A 37 0.51 -9.64 13.74
N THR A 38 1.54 -8.92 14.22
CA THR A 38 2.46 -9.44 15.24
C THR A 38 1.75 -9.70 16.56
N ASP A 39 0.76 -8.86 16.90
CA ASP A 39 0.03 -8.95 18.16
C ASP A 39 -1.36 -9.59 18.01
N ASN A 40 -1.93 -9.60 16.79
CA ASN A 40 -3.33 -9.96 16.56
C ASN A 40 -3.53 -11.17 15.63
N SER A 41 -2.47 -11.88 15.20
CA SER A 41 -2.59 -13.02 14.28
C SER A 41 -1.91 -14.29 14.77
N SER A 42 -2.59 -15.43 14.60
CA SER A 42 -2.02 -16.76 14.78
C SER A 42 -1.05 -17.16 13.67
N HIS A 43 -1.09 -16.45 12.54
CA HIS A 43 -0.22 -16.67 11.40
C HIS A 43 1.01 -15.76 11.47
N PRO A 44 2.16 -16.16 10.89
CA PRO A 44 3.33 -15.30 10.83
C PRO A 44 3.00 -13.94 10.17
N ALA A 45 3.29 -12.84 10.88
CA ALA A 45 3.01 -11.47 10.43
C ALA A 45 3.57 -11.14 9.04
N ILE A 46 4.71 -11.74 8.68
CA ILE A 46 5.33 -11.58 7.35
C ILE A 46 4.45 -12.07 6.20
N LEU A 47 3.60 -13.09 6.41
CA LEU A 47 2.67 -13.57 5.39
C LEU A 47 1.65 -12.48 5.04
N TRP A 48 1.10 -11.82 6.05
CA TRP A 48 0.16 -10.72 5.86
C TRP A 48 0.80 -9.50 5.21
N ALA A 49 2.03 -9.16 5.61
CA ALA A 49 2.80 -8.10 4.98
C ALA A 49 3.03 -8.36 3.48
N ILE A 50 3.34 -9.61 3.09
CA ILE A 50 3.51 -10.01 1.68
C ILE A 50 2.19 -9.92 0.92
N VAL A 51 1.08 -10.40 1.51
CA VAL A 51 -0.24 -10.31 0.88
C VAL A 51 -0.62 -8.84 0.60
N VAL A 52 -0.38 -7.94 1.56
CA VAL A 52 -0.64 -6.51 1.40
C VAL A 52 0.34 -5.85 0.43
N LEU A 53 1.60 -6.29 0.36
CA LEU A 53 2.57 -5.77 -0.61
C LEU A 53 2.10 -5.99 -2.05
N PHE A 54 1.60 -7.19 -2.38
CA PHE A 54 1.16 -7.55 -3.73
C PHE A 54 -0.30 -7.21 -4.03
N ALA A 55 -1.14 -7.11 -3.01
CA ALA A 55 -2.55 -6.75 -3.13
C ALA A 55 -2.94 -5.79 -2.00
N PRO A 56 -2.65 -4.47 -2.08
CA PRO A 56 -2.77 -3.57 -0.93
C PRO A 56 -4.18 -3.51 -0.35
N PHE A 57 -5.18 -3.12 -1.14
CA PHE A 57 -6.56 -3.01 -0.65
C PHE A 57 -7.17 -4.37 -0.32
N ALA A 58 -7.08 -5.33 -1.25
CA ALA A 58 -7.66 -6.66 -1.05
C ALA A 58 -6.97 -7.39 0.11
N GLY A 59 -5.65 -7.29 0.22
CA GLY A 59 -4.85 -7.89 1.28
C GLY A 59 -5.17 -7.32 2.66
N VAL A 60 -5.36 -6.01 2.78
CA VAL A 60 -5.80 -5.38 4.04
C VAL A 60 -7.20 -5.90 4.41
N VAL A 61 -8.12 -5.99 3.45
CA VAL A 61 -9.46 -6.53 3.70
C VAL A 61 -9.39 -7.99 4.14
N ILE A 62 -8.60 -8.83 3.47
CA ILE A 62 -8.44 -10.25 3.85
C ILE A 62 -7.81 -10.35 5.25
N TYR A 63 -6.79 -9.54 5.56
CA TYR A 63 -6.17 -9.49 6.88
C TYR A 63 -7.18 -9.14 7.97
N LEU A 64 -8.00 -8.10 7.77
CA LEU A 64 -9.01 -7.68 8.74
C LEU A 64 -10.10 -8.74 8.96
N LEU A 65 -10.48 -9.49 7.92
CA LEU A 65 -11.54 -10.49 8.00
C LEU A 65 -11.06 -11.84 8.56
N PHE A 66 -9.83 -12.25 8.22
CA PHE A 66 -9.33 -13.61 8.47
C PHE A 66 -8.01 -13.68 9.22
N GLY A 67 -7.19 -12.62 9.17
CA GLY A 67 -5.88 -12.59 9.81
C GLY A 67 -5.90 -12.16 11.26
N ARG A 68 -6.90 -11.38 11.66
CA ARG A 68 -7.02 -10.82 13.01
C ARG A 68 -7.79 -11.74 13.96
N ASP A 69 -7.23 -12.93 14.19
CA ASP A 69 -7.86 -14.04 14.92
C ASP A 69 -7.37 -14.20 16.38
N GLN A 70 -6.41 -13.39 16.81
CA GLN A 70 -5.97 -13.30 18.20
C GLN A 70 -6.43 -11.94 18.77
N ARG A 71 -7.15 -11.99 19.89
CA ARG A 71 -7.58 -10.81 20.66
C ARG A 71 -7.05 -10.90 22.07
#